data_AF-A0A1X0RWX3-F1
#
_entry.id   AF-A0A1X0RWX3-F1
#
_cell.length_a   1.000
_cell.length_b   1.000
_cell.length_c   1.000
_cell.angle_alpha   90.00
_cell.angle_beta   90.00
_cell.angle_gamma   90.00
#
_symmetry.space_group_name_H-M   'P 1'
#
loop_
_entity.id
_entity.type
_entity.pdbx_description
1 polymer ?
#
loop_
_entity_poly.entity_id
_entity_poly.type
_entity_poly.pdbx_seq_one_letter_code
_entity_poly.pdbx_strand_id
1 'polypeptide(L)'
;MLHVGYNTPYRIILLLLIKKFCQYQLSEFITYKFILFLTKSVLNESRCEETCSEPTLRQVIATIETFTDDDNIITYTVEDIVNDINALRRPERLESFLKNITSLLDNEAEIQSQDHILLQKECVFGLFIRKCHVEFESMPDDRFYDLFRAFDMYCSHQAGDNIFTDQQEERWISEHNIVTFLRAQAEMIEKTGQSSIHPTVMHNYLRELEQCVPDVPYIHQMKYLNYALSKEHVQSLYHLHIYFDSSVNQGVEIQYALLNLGILEYKFGHFSDALFAFNDALTAARKNKDEYCLQEIQYWIETCRKNHYFQGSSSFTDDYLNNMKALTLARDMICRGDSNKHVFEILYKTSINIIMKDIEQMDRVQYLITALAWLRCGNSTLVSSYLELAKNVKDSRIEDIEKTVLLNAKMVFYTDLANRYSSLYISLN
;
A
#
# COMPACT_ATOMS: atom_id res chain seq x y z
N MET A 1 -8.39 18.34 19.56
CA MET A 1 -8.15 17.77 18.22
C MET A 1 -9.50 17.52 17.59
N LEU A 2 -9.71 17.98 16.35
CA LEU A 2 -10.97 17.84 15.62
C LEU A 2 -10.93 16.56 14.80
N HIS A 3 -11.97 15.75 14.91
CA HIS A 3 -12.07 14.48 14.18
C HIS A 3 -12.89 14.69 12.92
N VAL A 4 -12.26 14.42 11.78
CA VAL A 4 -12.89 14.54 10.47
C VAL A 4 -12.94 13.15 9.84
N GLY A 5 -14.03 12.85 9.12
CA GLY A 5 -14.17 11.57 8.43
C GLY A 5 -13.45 11.58 7.07
N TYR A 6 -14.16 11.09 6.05
CA TYR A 6 -13.77 11.18 4.65
C TYR A 6 -13.97 12.60 4.09
N ASN A 7 -14.88 13.42 4.61
CA ASN A 7 -15.12 14.78 4.13
C ASN A 7 -14.12 15.72 4.77
N THR A 8 -12.98 15.93 4.12
CA THR A 8 -11.95 16.85 4.59
C THR A 8 -12.10 18.24 3.97
N PRO A 9 -11.51 19.30 4.58
CA PRO A 9 -11.43 20.63 3.98
C PRO A 9 -10.91 20.65 2.54
N TYR A 10 -9.89 19.85 2.24
CA TYR A 10 -9.36 19.72 0.89
C TYR A 10 -10.38 19.11 -0.08
N ARG A 11 -11.10 18.05 0.34
CA ARG A 11 -12.14 17.42 -0.48
C ARG A 11 -13.34 18.33 -0.70
N ILE A 12 -13.69 19.18 0.27
CA ILE A 12 -14.69 20.25 0.09
C ILE A 12 -14.24 21.24 -1.00
N ILE A 13 -12.95 21.59 -1.05
CA ILE A 13 -12.43 22.44 -2.12
C ILE A 13 -12.49 21.73 -3.47
N LEU A 14 -12.14 20.43 -3.54
CA LEU A 14 -12.31 19.66 -4.78
C LEU A 14 -13.78 19.65 -5.24
N LEU A 15 -14.73 19.49 -4.32
CA LEU A 15 -16.16 19.58 -4.61
C LEU A 15 -16.57 20.95 -5.17
N LEU A 16 -16.03 22.04 -4.62
CA LEU A 16 -16.26 23.40 -5.12
C LEU A 16 -15.67 23.59 -6.53
N LEU A 17 -14.47 23.09 -6.76
CA LEU A 17 -13.81 23.15 -8.07
C LEU A 17 -14.58 22.31 -9.12
N ILE A 18 -15.08 21.13 -8.75
CA ILE A 18 -15.96 20.32 -9.61
C ILE A 18 -17.25 21.09 -9.94
N LYS A 19 -17.86 21.75 -8.95
CA LYS A 19 -19.05 22.59 -9.19
C LYS A 19 -18.76 23.72 -10.19
N LYS A 20 -17.65 24.43 -10.03
CA LYS A 20 -17.24 25.49 -10.98
C LYS A 20 -17.05 24.96 -12.40
N PHE A 21 -16.43 23.79 -12.53
CA PHE A 21 -16.26 23.12 -13.81
C PHE A 21 -17.62 22.79 -14.45
N CYS A 22 -18.56 22.23 -13.68
CA CYS A 22 -19.90 21.92 -14.17
C CYS A 22 -20.69 23.17 -14.58
N GLN A 23 -20.45 24.33 -13.97
CA GLN A 23 -21.15 25.59 -14.26
C GLN A 23 -20.51 26.44 -15.37
N TYR A 24 -19.54 25.89 -16.13
CA TYR A 24 -18.82 26.61 -17.20
C TYR A 24 -18.16 27.93 -16.77
N GLN A 25 -17.80 28.06 -15.48
CA GLN A 25 -17.17 29.29 -14.96
C GLN A 25 -15.67 29.39 -15.29
N LEU A 26 -15.13 28.46 -16.09
CA LEU A 26 -13.72 28.37 -16.44
C LEU A 26 -13.51 28.70 -17.92
N SER A 27 -12.39 29.37 -18.23
CA SER A 27 -12.02 29.65 -19.62
C SER A 27 -11.62 28.37 -20.37
N GLU A 28 -11.98 28.27 -21.66
CA GLU A 28 -11.72 27.09 -22.50
C GLU A 28 -10.24 26.64 -22.50
N PHE A 29 -9.31 27.60 -22.37
CA PHE A 29 -7.87 27.36 -22.35
C PHE A 29 -7.37 26.66 -21.08
N ILE A 30 -8.04 26.85 -19.95
CA ILE A 30 -7.64 26.30 -18.65
C ILE A 30 -8.34 24.96 -18.39
N THR A 31 -9.52 24.75 -19.00
CA THR A 31 -10.41 23.62 -18.74
C THR A 31 -9.72 22.25 -18.79
N TYR A 32 -8.87 21.97 -19.78
CA TYR A 32 -8.23 20.65 -19.88
C TYR A 32 -7.19 20.39 -18.77
N LYS A 33 -6.37 21.40 -18.41
CA LYS A 33 -5.40 21.28 -17.31
C LYS A 33 -6.13 21.17 -15.97
N PHE A 34 -7.23 21.91 -15.84
CA PHE A 34 -8.08 21.86 -14.66
C PHE A 34 -8.74 20.50 -14.47
N ILE A 35 -9.31 19.90 -15.54
CA ILE A 35 -9.84 18.53 -15.51
C ILE A 35 -8.73 17.53 -15.18
N LEU A 36 -7.54 17.66 -15.78
CA LEU A 36 -6.42 16.77 -15.49
C LEU A 36 -6.02 16.84 -14.02
N PHE A 37 -5.98 18.05 -13.45
CA PHE A 37 -5.73 18.26 -12.03
C PHE A 37 -6.83 17.66 -11.15
N LEU A 38 -8.10 17.89 -11.46
CA LEU A 38 -9.23 17.33 -10.71
C LEU A 38 -9.23 15.81 -10.75
N THR A 39 -9.07 15.21 -11.93
CA THR A 39 -9.01 13.76 -12.09
C THR A 39 -7.85 13.18 -11.31
N LYS A 40 -6.65 13.78 -11.43
CA LYS A 40 -5.48 13.34 -10.64
C LYS A 40 -5.71 13.50 -9.15
N SER A 41 -6.40 14.55 -8.71
CA SER A 41 -6.64 14.88 -7.30
C SER A 41 -7.71 14.00 -6.65
N VAL A 42 -8.76 13.66 -7.40
CA VAL A 42 -9.84 12.75 -6.96
C VAL A 42 -9.38 11.29 -6.96
N LEU A 43 -8.55 10.90 -7.94
CA LEU A 43 -7.94 9.57 -7.99
C LEU A 43 -6.66 9.46 -7.13
N ASN A 44 -6.25 10.52 -6.43
CA ASN A 44 -4.95 10.61 -5.74
C ASN A 44 -4.90 9.85 -4.40
N GLU A 45 -5.47 8.64 -4.34
CA GLU A 45 -5.33 7.77 -3.16
C GLU A 45 -3.84 7.58 -2.80
N SER A 46 -2.94 7.55 -3.80
CA SER A 46 -1.49 7.38 -3.64
C SER A 46 -0.77 8.43 -2.77
N ARG A 47 -1.20 9.70 -2.74
CA ARG A 47 -0.55 10.69 -1.84
C ARG A 47 -0.91 10.45 -0.37
N CYS A 48 -2.13 10.01 -0.12
CA CYS A 48 -2.59 9.67 1.23
C CYS A 48 -1.86 8.41 1.73
N GLU A 49 -1.57 7.46 0.84
CA GLU A 49 -0.79 6.25 1.12
C GLU A 49 0.66 6.55 1.54
N GLU A 50 1.27 7.61 0.99
CA GLU A 50 2.67 7.96 1.26
C GLU A 50 2.87 8.87 2.47
N THR A 51 1.99 9.86 2.68
CA THR A 51 2.25 10.95 3.64
C THR A 51 1.14 11.18 4.65
N CYS A 52 0.04 10.41 4.59
CA CYS A 52 -1.22 10.64 5.33
C CYS A 52 -1.86 12.04 5.11
N SER A 53 -1.16 12.95 4.44
CA SER A 53 -1.40 14.39 4.45
C SER A 53 -2.00 14.85 3.14
N GLU A 54 -3.00 15.71 3.24
CA GLU A 54 -3.60 16.37 2.08
C GLU A 54 -2.88 17.68 1.73
N PRO A 55 -2.87 18.08 0.44
CA PRO A 55 -2.19 19.31 0.04
C PRO A 55 -2.85 20.53 0.70
N THR A 56 -2.04 21.53 1.03
CA THR A 56 -2.52 22.79 1.63
C THR A 56 -3.20 23.68 0.59
N LEU A 57 -4.04 24.62 1.03
CA LEU A 57 -4.70 25.57 0.13
C LEU A 57 -3.68 26.32 -0.75
N ARG A 58 -2.53 26.70 -0.18
CA ARG A 58 -1.45 27.37 -0.94
C ARG A 58 -0.90 26.50 -2.05
N GLN A 59 -0.72 25.20 -1.80
CA GLN A 59 -0.22 24.27 -2.81
C GLN A 59 -1.26 24.06 -3.91
N VAL A 60 -2.55 24.01 -3.57
CA VAL A 60 -3.64 23.91 -4.54
C VAL A 60 -3.68 25.16 -5.42
N ILE A 61 -3.69 26.35 -4.82
CA ILE A 61 -3.69 27.62 -5.55
C ILE A 61 -2.43 27.77 -6.40
N ALA A 62 -1.25 27.51 -5.85
CA ALA A 62 0.01 27.55 -6.62
C ALA A 62 0.00 26.57 -7.80
N THR A 63 -0.64 25.41 -7.67
CA THR A 63 -0.79 24.48 -8.80
C THR A 63 -1.70 25.06 -9.87
N ILE A 64 -2.81 25.71 -9.49
CA ILE A 64 -3.74 26.37 -10.43
C ILE A 64 -3.07 27.55 -11.12
N GLU A 65 -2.24 28.33 -10.41
CA GLU A 65 -1.47 29.44 -10.98
C GLU A 65 -0.53 28.98 -12.12
N THR A 66 -0.07 27.73 -12.12
CA THR A 66 0.77 27.19 -13.21
C THR A 66 0.00 26.77 -14.47
N PHE A 67 -1.33 26.91 -14.49
CA PHE A 67 -2.13 26.41 -15.61
C PHE A 67 -2.00 27.26 -16.87
N THR A 68 -1.71 28.55 -16.79
CA THR A 68 -1.49 29.40 -17.97
C THR A 68 -0.36 30.39 -17.74
N ASP A 69 0.15 30.96 -18.83
CA ASP A 69 1.12 32.06 -18.76
C ASP A 69 0.42 33.43 -18.82
N ASP A 70 -0.92 33.44 -18.98
CA ASP A 70 -1.75 34.65 -19.02
C ASP A 70 -2.17 35.07 -17.59
N ASP A 71 -1.36 35.95 -16.99
CA ASP A 71 -1.54 36.45 -15.62
C ASP A 71 -2.95 36.99 -15.35
N ASN A 72 -3.58 37.67 -16.32
CA ASN A 72 -4.90 38.27 -16.15
C ASN A 72 -6.02 37.23 -15.99
N ILE A 73 -5.96 36.13 -16.75
CA ILE A 73 -6.99 35.08 -16.72
C ILE A 73 -6.83 34.28 -15.42
N ILE A 74 -5.60 33.96 -15.03
CA ILE A 74 -5.32 33.25 -13.78
C ILE A 74 -5.76 34.08 -12.59
N THR A 75 -5.34 35.34 -12.52
CA THR A 75 -5.64 36.20 -11.36
C THR A 75 -7.15 36.29 -11.15
N TYR A 76 -7.93 36.50 -12.22
CA TYR A 76 -9.39 36.50 -12.11
C TYR A 76 -9.96 35.15 -11.63
N THR A 77 -9.50 34.03 -12.20
CA THR A 77 -10.00 32.70 -11.79
C THR A 77 -9.62 32.35 -10.34
N VAL A 78 -8.43 32.71 -9.89
CA VAL A 78 -7.98 32.49 -8.51
C VAL A 78 -8.75 33.39 -7.55
N GLU A 79 -8.94 34.68 -7.87
CA GLU A 79 -9.76 35.59 -7.07
C GLU A 79 -11.20 35.09 -6.94
N ASP A 80 -11.79 34.61 -8.02
CA ASP A 80 -13.15 34.05 -8.04
C ASP A 80 -13.25 32.77 -7.17
N ILE A 81 -12.26 31.87 -7.25
CA ILE A 81 -12.18 30.68 -6.38
C ILE A 81 -12.05 31.09 -4.91
N VAL A 82 -11.17 32.05 -4.59
CA VAL A 82 -10.96 32.53 -3.22
C VAL A 82 -12.22 33.21 -2.67
N ASN A 83 -12.95 33.96 -3.49
CA ASN A 83 -14.22 34.56 -3.11
C ASN A 83 -15.28 33.51 -2.77
N ASP A 84 -15.38 32.44 -3.56
CA ASP A 84 -16.30 31.34 -3.27
C ASP A 84 -15.91 30.55 -2.02
N ILE A 85 -14.62 30.31 -1.80
CA ILE A 85 -14.12 29.69 -0.56
C ILE A 85 -14.50 30.56 0.65
N ASN A 86 -14.30 31.88 0.56
CA ASN A 86 -14.69 32.81 1.61
C ASN A 86 -16.21 32.85 1.84
N ALA A 87 -17.02 32.67 0.80
CA ALA A 87 -18.47 32.57 0.91
C ALA A 87 -18.92 31.31 1.67
N LEU A 88 -18.16 30.21 1.58
CA LEU A 88 -18.39 28.96 2.32
C LEU A 88 -17.95 29.02 3.79
N ARG A 89 -17.26 30.09 4.22
CA ARG A 89 -16.82 30.29 5.62
C ARG A 89 -17.97 30.53 6.61
N ARG A 90 -19.22 30.29 6.22
CA ARG A 90 -20.41 30.32 7.09
C ARG A 90 -21.00 28.91 7.19
N PRO A 91 -21.36 28.44 8.39
CA PRO A 91 -21.81 27.06 8.59
C PRO A 91 -23.05 26.74 7.75
N GLU A 92 -24.04 27.63 7.72
CA GLU A 92 -25.26 27.49 6.92
C GLU A 92 -24.98 27.37 5.41
N ARG A 93 -23.95 28.08 4.92
CA ARG A 93 -23.56 28.06 3.50
C ARG A 93 -22.84 26.78 3.15
N LEU A 94 -21.97 26.29 4.03
CA LEU A 94 -21.30 25.00 3.86
C LEU A 94 -22.32 23.84 3.89
N GLU A 95 -23.24 23.87 4.84
CA GLU A 95 -24.28 22.86 4.96
C GLU A 95 -25.20 22.84 3.73
N SER A 96 -25.67 24.01 3.31
CA SER A 96 -26.47 24.15 2.09
C SER A 96 -25.70 23.71 0.84
N PHE A 97 -24.40 23.98 0.78
CA PHE A 97 -23.54 23.54 -0.32
C PHE A 97 -23.44 22.01 -0.38
N LEU A 98 -23.17 21.35 0.75
CA LEU A 98 -23.06 19.89 0.81
C LEU A 98 -24.39 19.18 0.54
N LYS A 99 -25.52 19.74 1.00
CA LYS A 99 -26.86 19.24 0.66
C LYS A 99 -27.18 19.33 -0.83
N ASN A 100 -26.83 20.45 -1.45
CA ASN A 100 -27.20 20.74 -2.84
C ASN A 100 -26.24 20.15 -3.88
N ILE A 101 -25.09 19.59 -3.48
CA ILE A 101 -24.08 19.13 -4.45
C ILE A 101 -24.55 17.96 -5.32
N THR A 102 -25.52 17.19 -4.84
CA THR A 102 -26.15 16.09 -5.59
C THR A 102 -26.99 16.57 -6.77
N SER A 103 -27.35 17.86 -6.83
CA SER A 103 -28.02 18.44 -7.99
C SER A 103 -27.13 18.45 -9.25
N LEU A 104 -25.82 18.25 -9.10
CA LEU A 104 -24.87 18.12 -10.22
C LEU A 104 -24.88 16.74 -10.87
N LEU A 105 -25.55 15.75 -10.25
CA LEU A 105 -25.63 14.39 -10.77
C LEU A 105 -26.87 14.24 -11.66
N ASP A 106 -26.71 13.52 -12.77
CA ASP A 106 -27.82 13.15 -13.66
C ASP A 106 -28.89 12.37 -12.89
N ASN A 107 -30.03 13.00 -12.66
CA ASN A 107 -31.25 12.29 -12.31
C ASN A 107 -31.95 11.95 -13.62
N GLU A 108 -32.14 10.66 -13.90
CA GLU A 108 -32.77 10.11 -15.11
C GLU A 108 -34.17 10.69 -15.42
N ALA A 109 -34.71 11.57 -14.57
CA ALA A 109 -36.07 12.07 -14.58
C ALA A 109 -36.25 13.57 -14.98
N GLU A 110 -35.21 14.39 -15.15
CA GLU A 110 -35.41 15.82 -15.47
C GLU A 110 -34.63 16.30 -16.71
N ILE A 111 -35.37 16.87 -17.66
CA ILE A 111 -34.89 17.41 -18.93
C ILE A 111 -34.29 18.81 -18.71
N GLN A 112 -33.01 18.94 -19.09
CA GLN A 112 -32.31 20.10 -19.65
C GLN A 112 -32.51 21.47 -18.99
N SER A 113 -31.46 21.94 -18.31
CA SER A 113 -31.06 23.34 -18.46
C SER A 113 -29.70 23.38 -19.16
N GLN A 114 -29.55 24.26 -20.16
CA GLN A 114 -28.39 24.35 -21.06
C GLN A 114 -27.14 24.96 -20.39
N ASP A 115 -27.23 25.33 -19.11
CA ASP A 115 -26.25 26.17 -18.44
C ASP A 115 -25.29 25.40 -17.52
N HIS A 116 -25.42 24.07 -17.41
CA HIS A 116 -24.48 23.26 -16.63
C HIS A 116 -24.30 21.83 -17.15
N ILE A 117 -23.10 21.28 -16.94
CA ILE A 117 -22.77 19.88 -17.20
C ILE A 117 -23.35 19.04 -16.06
N LEU A 118 -24.23 18.10 -16.41
CA LEU A 118 -24.66 17.05 -15.51
C LEU A 118 -23.67 15.88 -15.56
N LEU A 119 -23.35 15.33 -14.38
CA LEU A 119 -22.40 14.23 -14.23
C LEU A 119 -23.14 12.90 -14.11
N GLN A 120 -22.71 11.91 -14.89
CA GLN A 120 -23.19 10.54 -14.75
C GLN A 120 -22.85 9.97 -13.36
N LYS A 121 -23.74 9.17 -12.79
CA LYS A 121 -23.56 8.63 -11.43
C LYS A 121 -22.38 7.67 -11.32
N GLU A 122 -22.01 7.01 -12.41
CA GLU A 122 -20.94 6.01 -12.50
C GLU A 122 -19.58 6.62 -12.84
N CYS A 123 -19.53 7.89 -13.25
CA CYS A 123 -18.25 8.52 -13.56
C CYS A 123 -17.45 8.78 -12.27
N VAL A 124 -16.13 8.96 -12.40
CA VAL A 124 -15.21 9.16 -11.26
C VAL A 124 -15.67 10.33 -10.36
N PHE A 125 -16.06 11.45 -10.96
CA PHE A 125 -16.58 12.61 -10.22
C PHE A 125 -17.94 12.33 -9.58
N GLY A 126 -18.81 11.55 -10.25
CA GLY A 126 -20.10 11.14 -9.71
C GLY A 126 -19.97 10.24 -8.48
N LEU A 127 -19.09 9.24 -8.53
CA LEU A 127 -18.77 8.38 -7.40
C LEU A 127 -18.18 9.17 -6.23
N PHE A 128 -17.28 10.13 -6.50
CA PHE A 128 -16.70 11.01 -5.49
C PHE A 128 -17.76 11.86 -4.79
N ILE A 129 -18.62 12.56 -5.55
CA ILE A 129 -19.72 13.38 -4.99
C ILE A 129 -20.66 12.51 -4.14
N ARG A 130 -20.99 11.30 -4.61
CA ARG A 130 -21.84 10.38 -3.86
C ARG A 130 -21.20 9.93 -2.55
N LYS A 131 -19.89 9.61 -2.54
CA LYS A 131 -19.17 9.26 -1.31
C LYS A 131 -19.23 10.42 -0.29
N CYS A 132 -18.91 11.64 -0.72
CA CYS A 132 -18.95 12.83 0.15
C CYS A 132 -20.36 13.08 0.69
N HIS A 133 -21.40 12.94 -0.14
CA HIS A 133 -22.77 13.18 0.27
C HIS A 133 -23.28 12.10 1.25
N VAL A 134 -23.00 10.82 0.99
CA VAL A 134 -23.41 9.72 1.90
C VAL A 134 -22.79 9.89 3.28
N GLU A 135 -21.53 10.30 3.33
CA GLU A 135 -20.89 10.59 4.60
C GLU A 135 -21.49 11.81 5.30
N PHE A 136 -21.76 12.89 4.56
CA PHE A 136 -22.40 14.08 5.13
C PHE A 136 -23.78 13.74 5.72
N GLU A 137 -24.61 12.97 5.02
CA GLU A 137 -25.94 12.55 5.50
C GLU A 137 -25.88 11.61 6.72
N SER A 138 -24.77 10.87 6.89
CA SER A 138 -24.56 9.98 8.03
C SER A 138 -23.81 10.63 9.19
N MET A 139 -23.36 11.88 9.03
CA MET A 139 -22.57 12.60 10.01
C MET A 139 -23.47 13.20 11.11
N PRO A 140 -23.13 13.03 12.41
CA PRO A 140 -23.82 13.73 13.48
C PRO A 140 -23.45 15.23 13.48
N ASP A 141 -24.36 16.07 13.97
CA ASP A 141 -24.19 17.54 13.97
C ASP A 141 -22.88 18.00 14.62
N ASP A 142 -22.46 17.36 15.71
CA ASP A 142 -21.20 17.68 16.39
C ASP A 142 -19.98 17.51 15.47
N ARG A 143 -19.95 16.45 14.65
CA ARG A 143 -18.87 16.21 13.68
C ARG A 143 -18.92 17.20 12.53
N PHE A 144 -20.09 17.71 12.16
CA PHE A 144 -20.21 18.76 11.16
C PHE A 144 -19.55 20.07 11.64
N TYR A 145 -19.71 20.43 12.92
CA TYR A 145 -19.03 21.61 13.47
C TYR A 145 -17.51 21.42 13.59
N ASP A 146 -17.05 20.20 13.83
CA ASP A 146 -15.62 19.88 13.80
C ASP A 146 -15.04 19.98 12.38
N LEU A 147 -15.78 19.50 11.38
CA LEU A 147 -15.45 19.70 9.96
C LEU A 147 -15.44 21.19 9.58
N PHE A 148 -16.44 21.95 10.02
CA PHE A 148 -16.49 23.39 9.75
C PHE A 148 -15.30 24.14 10.37
N ARG A 149 -14.94 23.83 11.62
CA ARG A 149 -13.74 24.39 12.26
C ARG A 149 -12.47 23.98 11.53
N ALA A 150 -12.34 22.72 11.12
CA ALA A 150 -11.23 22.25 10.31
C ALA A 150 -11.15 22.99 8.97
N PHE A 151 -12.29 23.27 8.32
CA PHE A 151 -12.35 24.04 7.08
C PHE A 151 -11.90 25.49 7.29
N ASP A 152 -12.32 26.12 8.38
CA ASP A 152 -11.90 27.48 8.74
C ASP A 152 -10.38 27.58 8.97
N MET A 153 -9.83 26.60 9.68
CA MET A 153 -8.39 26.46 9.93
C MET A 153 -7.62 26.26 8.62
N TYR A 154 -8.11 25.39 7.73
CA TYR A 154 -7.50 25.11 6.44
C TYR A 154 -7.47 26.36 5.55
N CYS A 155 -8.57 27.12 5.50
CA CYS A 155 -8.64 28.40 4.80
C CYS A 155 -7.68 29.45 5.40
N SER A 156 -7.42 29.37 6.70
CA SER A 156 -6.46 30.22 7.41
C SER A 156 -5.00 29.76 7.27
N HIS A 157 -4.72 28.80 6.36
CA HIS A 157 -3.41 28.24 6.02
C HIS A 157 -2.81 27.26 7.05
N GLN A 158 -3.63 26.65 7.90
CA GLN A 158 -3.18 25.59 8.79
C GLN A 158 -3.40 24.21 8.11
N ALA A 159 -2.32 23.44 7.95
CA ALA A 159 -2.41 22.05 7.49
C ALA A 159 -2.85 21.16 8.67
N GLY A 160 -3.82 20.27 8.46
CA GLY A 160 -4.39 19.42 9.52
C GLY A 160 -3.38 18.45 10.14
N ASP A 161 -2.52 17.86 9.31
CA ASP A 161 -1.73 16.68 9.68
C ASP A 161 -0.31 16.99 10.17
N ASN A 162 -0.09 18.21 10.69
CA ASN A 162 1.17 18.68 11.25
C ASN A 162 1.47 18.03 12.63
N ILE A 163 1.40 16.70 12.69
CA ILE A 163 1.49 15.87 13.90
C ILE A 163 2.83 16.13 14.63
N PHE A 164 3.92 16.37 13.88
CA PHE A 164 5.27 16.61 14.42
C PHE A 164 5.65 18.07 14.73
N THR A 165 4.73 19.04 14.64
CA THR A 165 5.08 20.44 14.97
C THR A 165 4.45 20.87 16.29
N ASP A 166 5.21 20.82 17.38
CA ASP A 166 4.84 21.07 18.80
C ASP A 166 4.10 22.39 19.14
N GLN A 167 3.64 23.17 18.17
CA GLN A 167 3.24 24.57 18.38
C GLN A 167 1.79 24.92 18.01
N GLN A 168 0.86 23.97 17.88
CA GLN A 168 -0.54 24.29 17.54
C GLN A 168 -1.55 23.72 18.56
N GLU A 169 -2.34 24.63 19.14
CA GLU A 169 -3.36 24.37 20.18
C GLU A 169 -4.62 23.66 19.65
N GLU A 170 -4.95 23.84 18.36
CA GLU A 170 -6.01 23.11 17.67
C GLU A 170 -5.46 22.50 16.37
N ARG A 171 -5.79 21.23 16.12
CA ARG A 171 -5.43 20.46 14.91
C ARG A 171 -6.61 19.58 14.53
N TRP A 172 -6.72 19.21 13.26
CA TRP A 172 -7.74 18.28 12.77
C TRP A 172 -7.07 17.09 12.10
N ILE A 173 -7.69 15.92 12.23
CA ILE A 173 -7.19 14.67 11.68
C ILE A 173 -8.32 13.97 10.94
N SER A 174 -8.03 13.45 9.75
CA SER A 174 -8.95 12.58 9.03
C SER A 174 -8.76 11.11 9.45
N GLU A 175 -9.78 10.53 10.10
CA GLU A 175 -9.80 9.11 10.45
C GLU A 175 -9.66 8.23 9.20
N HIS A 176 -10.29 8.65 8.10
CA HIS A 176 -10.21 7.94 6.83
C HIS A 176 -8.79 7.97 6.25
N ASN A 177 -8.12 9.14 6.24
CA ASN A 177 -6.76 9.23 5.72
C ASN A 177 -5.76 8.44 6.56
N ILE A 178 -5.92 8.43 7.89
CA ILE A 178 -5.13 7.55 8.77
C ILE A 178 -5.31 6.10 8.37
N VAL A 179 -6.55 5.62 8.28
CA VAL A 179 -6.80 4.20 7.97
C VAL A 179 -6.22 3.83 6.60
N THR A 180 -6.39 4.69 5.60
CA THR A 180 -5.83 4.48 4.26
C THR A 180 -4.30 4.46 4.28
N PHE A 181 -3.68 5.42 4.96
CA PHE A 181 -2.23 5.47 5.15
C PHE A 181 -1.70 4.23 5.87
N LEU A 182 -2.24 3.91 7.05
CA LEU A 182 -1.82 2.75 7.83
C LEU A 182 -1.99 1.44 7.06
N ARG A 183 -3.08 1.29 6.30
CA ARG A 183 -3.28 0.13 5.44
C ARG A 183 -2.22 0.03 4.34
N ALA A 184 -1.94 1.11 3.64
CA ALA A 184 -0.93 1.11 2.58
C ALA A 184 0.48 0.85 3.11
N GLN A 185 0.81 1.43 4.27
CA GLN A 185 2.06 1.13 4.96
C GLN A 185 2.13 -0.35 5.40
N ALA A 186 1.01 -0.92 5.88
CA ALA A 186 0.95 -2.32 6.26
C ALA A 186 1.17 -3.24 5.06
N GLU A 187 0.44 -2.98 3.97
CA GLU A 187 0.57 -3.72 2.72
C GLU A 187 2.00 -3.65 2.16
N MET A 188 2.61 -2.47 2.19
CA MET A 188 4.01 -2.30 1.78
C MET A 188 4.96 -3.15 2.63
N ILE A 189 4.80 -3.15 3.96
CA ILE A 189 5.65 -3.95 4.85
C ILE A 189 5.41 -5.45 4.64
N GLU A 190 4.17 -5.89 4.48
CA GLU A 190 3.84 -7.29 4.25
C GLU A 190 4.36 -7.80 2.90
N LYS A 191 4.24 -6.97 1.86
CA LYS A 191 4.71 -7.27 0.51
C LYS A 191 6.23 -7.22 0.38
N THR A 192 6.87 -6.18 0.90
CA THR A 192 8.30 -5.91 0.64
C THR A 192 9.21 -6.22 1.84
N GLY A 193 8.67 -6.31 3.05
CA GLY A 193 9.46 -6.34 4.28
C GLY A 193 10.21 -5.04 4.55
N GLN A 194 9.85 -3.94 3.88
CA GLN A 194 10.45 -2.62 4.04
C GLN A 194 9.38 -1.62 4.45
N SER A 195 9.81 -0.61 5.21
CA SER A 195 9.04 0.60 5.47
C SER A 195 9.79 1.79 4.86
N SER A 196 9.05 2.68 4.18
CA SER A 196 9.61 3.97 3.73
C SER A 196 9.99 4.86 4.92
N ILE A 197 9.30 4.64 6.05
CA ILE A 197 9.47 5.38 7.30
C ILE A 197 10.34 4.55 8.25
N HIS A 198 11.32 5.19 8.88
CA HIS A 198 12.15 4.53 9.87
C HIS A 198 11.31 4.05 11.07
N PRO A 199 11.53 2.83 11.59
CA PRO A 199 10.66 2.26 12.62
C PRO A 199 10.46 3.15 13.85
N THR A 200 11.49 3.85 14.33
CA THR A 200 11.37 4.75 15.49
C THR A 200 10.43 5.94 15.25
N VAL A 201 10.45 6.50 14.04
CA VAL A 201 9.56 7.61 13.66
C VAL A 201 8.13 7.11 13.62
N MET A 202 7.91 5.93 13.04
CA MET A 202 6.59 5.30 12.98
C MET A 202 6.07 4.94 14.38
N HIS A 203 6.92 4.48 15.30
CA HIS A 203 6.51 4.22 16.69
C HIS A 203 6.05 5.50 17.42
N ASN A 204 6.76 6.61 17.24
CA ASN A 204 6.37 7.89 17.84
C ASN A 204 5.03 8.36 17.27
N TYR A 205 4.89 8.30 15.94
CA TYR A 205 3.65 8.62 15.24
C TYR A 205 2.46 7.78 15.74
N LEU A 206 2.60 6.46 15.82
CA LEU A 206 1.54 5.55 16.29
C LEU A 206 1.19 5.76 17.77
N ARG A 207 2.16 6.19 18.60
CA ARG A 207 1.92 6.52 20.01
C ARG A 207 1.08 7.78 20.16
N GLU A 208 1.38 8.81 19.38
CA GLU A 208 0.60 10.05 19.35
C GLU A 208 -0.80 9.80 18.78
N LEU A 209 -0.90 9.00 17.71
CA LEU A 209 -2.19 8.62 17.13
C LEU A 209 -3.08 7.86 18.12
N GLU A 210 -2.53 6.92 18.89
CA GLU A 210 -3.31 6.15 19.87
C GLU A 210 -3.88 7.03 21.00
N GLN A 211 -3.20 8.11 21.36
CA GLN A 211 -3.73 9.10 22.31
C GLN A 211 -4.90 9.89 21.74
N CYS A 212 -4.95 10.03 20.42
CA CYS A 212 -5.94 10.83 19.72
C CYS A 212 -7.14 10.00 19.26
N VAL A 213 -6.89 8.82 18.70
CA VAL A 213 -7.90 7.91 18.12
C VAL A 213 -7.66 6.49 18.68
N PRO A 214 -8.22 6.16 19.87
CA PRO A 214 -7.87 4.93 20.58
C PRO A 214 -8.40 3.64 19.92
N ASP A 215 -9.51 3.71 19.16
CA ASP A 215 -10.25 2.51 18.70
C ASP A 215 -10.00 2.14 17.22
N VAL A 216 -8.81 2.44 16.67
CA VAL A 216 -8.49 2.09 15.27
C VAL A 216 -7.68 0.78 15.24
N PRO A 217 -8.24 -0.37 14.80
CA PRO A 217 -7.53 -1.65 14.78
C PRO A 217 -6.25 -1.59 13.92
N TYR A 218 -6.28 -0.79 12.85
CA TYR A 218 -5.15 -0.56 11.96
C TYR A 218 -3.91 0.04 12.66
N ILE A 219 -4.08 0.73 13.80
CA ILE A 219 -2.95 1.19 14.62
C ILE A 219 -2.22 -0.03 15.19
N HIS A 220 -2.95 -1.00 15.75
CA HIS A 220 -2.36 -2.24 16.25
C HIS A 220 -1.78 -3.10 15.13
N GLN A 221 -2.41 -3.10 13.94
CA GLN A 221 -1.83 -3.73 12.75
C GLN A 221 -0.44 -3.18 12.45
N MET A 222 -0.35 -1.86 12.32
CA MET A 222 0.92 -1.19 12.03
C MET A 222 1.95 -1.35 13.14
N LYS A 223 1.53 -1.32 14.42
CA LYS A 223 2.43 -1.57 15.55
C LYS A 223 3.02 -2.98 15.49
N TYR A 224 2.22 -4.02 15.22
CA TYR A 224 2.79 -5.38 15.13
C TYR A 224 3.80 -5.48 13.99
N LEU A 225 3.49 -4.93 12.81
CA LEU A 225 4.40 -4.98 11.67
C LEU A 225 5.69 -4.20 11.94
N ASN A 226 5.59 -3.04 12.55
CA ASN A 226 6.73 -2.19 12.86
C ASN A 226 7.63 -2.80 13.95
N TYR A 227 7.05 -3.42 14.98
CA TYR A 227 7.82 -4.17 15.97
C TYR A 227 8.49 -5.41 15.38
N ALA A 228 7.81 -6.11 14.46
CA ALA A 228 8.40 -7.22 13.71
C ALA A 228 9.63 -6.77 12.91
N LEU A 229 9.60 -5.59 12.27
CA LEU A 229 10.77 -5.01 11.57
C LEU A 229 11.92 -4.71 12.54
N SER A 230 11.61 -4.20 13.74
CA SER A 230 12.63 -3.95 14.79
C SER A 230 13.12 -5.21 15.50
N LYS A 231 12.57 -6.39 15.16
CA LYS A 231 12.85 -7.69 15.80
C LYS A 231 12.48 -7.75 17.28
N GLU A 232 11.44 -7.02 17.69
CA GLU A 232 10.89 -7.05 19.05
C GLU A 232 9.69 -8.00 19.13
N HIS A 233 9.95 -9.28 19.41
CA HIS A 233 8.93 -10.34 19.41
C HIS A 233 7.77 -10.09 20.36
N VAL A 234 8.05 -9.79 21.63
CA VAL A 234 7.03 -9.65 22.68
C VAL A 234 6.01 -8.55 22.35
N GLN A 235 6.49 -7.39 21.89
CA GLN A 235 5.62 -6.27 21.52
C GLN A 235 4.86 -6.54 20.23
N SER A 236 5.51 -7.18 19.25
CA SER A 236 4.86 -7.59 18.01
C SER A 236 3.71 -8.56 18.29
N LEU A 237 3.94 -9.58 19.12
CA LEU A 237 2.94 -10.58 19.46
C LEU A 237 1.75 -9.97 20.23
N TYR A 238 2.03 -9.09 21.19
CA TYR A 238 1.00 -8.38 21.96
C TYR A 238 0.04 -7.59 21.04
N HIS A 239 0.59 -6.79 20.11
CA HIS A 239 -0.23 -6.01 19.19
C HIS A 239 -0.92 -6.85 18.11
N LEU A 240 -0.33 -7.98 17.70
CA LEU A 240 -0.98 -8.93 16.80
C LEU A 240 -2.26 -9.48 17.43
N HIS A 241 -2.22 -9.89 18.70
CA HIS A 241 -3.40 -10.41 19.39
C HIS A 241 -4.50 -9.36 19.49
N ILE A 242 -4.19 -8.13 19.90
CA ILE A 242 -5.20 -7.06 20.00
C ILE A 242 -5.84 -6.77 18.64
N TYR A 243 -5.03 -6.69 17.58
CA TYR A 243 -5.54 -6.47 16.23
C TYR A 243 -6.53 -7.57 15.83
N PHE A 244 -6.12 -8.84 15.92
CA PHE A 244 -6.99 -9.94 15.50
C PHE A 244 -8.19 -10.16 16.43
N ASP A 245 -8.08 -9.93 17.72
CA ASP A 245 -9.23 -9.97 18.64
C ASP A 245 -10.28 -8.93 18.22
N SER A 246 -9.85 -7.72 17.87
CA SER A 246 -10.74 -6.70 17.32
C SER A 246 -11.31 -7.09 15.95
N SER A 247 -10.50 -7.65 15.05
CA SER A 247 -10.92 -8.04 13.72
C SER A 247 -11.89 -9.23 13.73
N VAL A 248 -11.70 -10.21 14.62
CA VAL A 248 -12.59 -11.36 14.78
C VAL A 248 -13.97 -10.90 15.25
N ASN A 249 -14.03 -9.92 16.16
CA ASN A 249 -15.30 -9.30 16.56
C ASN A 249 -16.01 -8.59 15.39
N GLN A 250 -15.25 -8.12 14.40
CA GLN A 250 -15.76 -7.49 13.17
C GLN A 250 -16.08 -8.50 12.05
N GLY A 251 -15.95 -9.81 12.32
CA GLY A 251 -16.31 -10.88 11.40
C GLY A 251 -15.14 -11.49 10.61
N VAL A 252 -13.89 -11.13 10.92
CA VAL A 252 -12.73 -11.82 10.35
C VAL A 252 -12.66 -13.24 10.88
N GLU A 253 -12.45 -14.20 9.98
CA GLU A 253 -12.45 -15.61 10.35
C GLU A 253 -11.15 -15.99 11.07
N ILE A 254 -11.29 -16.77 12.14
CA ILE A 254 -10.19 -17.07 13.08
C ILE A 254 -8.99 -17.77 12.44
N GLN A 255 -9.18 -18.50 11.33
CA GLN A 255 -8.09 -19.19 10.65
C GLN A 255 -7.03 -18.21 10.11
N TYR A 256 -7.41 -17.00 9.69
CA TYR A 256 -6.46 -16.00 9.20
C TYR A 256 -5.66 -15.37 10.34
N ALA A 257 -6.27 -15.22 11.52
CA ALA A 257 -5.54 -14.78 12.72
C ALA A 257 -4.47 -15.81 13.12
N LEU A 258 -4.83 -17.10 13.15
CA LEU A 258 -3.92 -18.20 13.48
C LEU A 258 -2.82 -18.38 12.41
N LEU A 259 -3.17 -18.21 11.12
CA LEU A 259 -2.20 -18.23 10.02
C LEU A 259 -1.16 -17.11 10.20
N ASN A 260 -1.59 -15.88 10.45
CA ASN A 260 -0.68 -14.75 10.64
C ASN A 260 0.17 -14.88 11.91
N LEU A 261 -0.37 -15.45 12.99
CA LEU A 261 0.40 -15.82 14.18
C LEU A 261 1.52 -16.81 13.82
N GLY A 262 1.20 -17.87 13.07
CA GLY A 262 2.19 -18.84 12.63
C GLY A 262 3.27 -18.23 11.74
N ILE A 263 2.90 -17.32 10.83
CA ILE A 263 3.85 -16.58 9.98
C ILE A 263 4.77 -15.71 10.83
N LEU A 264 4.24 -15.03 11.86
CA LEU A 264 5.03 -14.22 12.77
C LEU A 264 6.06 -15.07 13.52
N GLU A 265 5.63 -16.15 14.17
CA GLU A 265 6.52 -17.06 14.90
C GLU A 265 7.58 -17.69 13.99
N TYR A 266 7.22 -18.01 12.74
CA TYR A 266 8.18 -18.46 11.74
C TYR A 266 9.24 -17.41 11.43
N LYS A 267 8.85 -16.14 11.22
CA LYS A 267 9.78 -15.02 10.96
C LYS A 267 10.76 -14.80 12.12
N PHE A 268 10.33 -15.05 13.36
CA PHE A 268 11.20 -14.99 14.54
C PHE A 268 12.04 -16.26 14.76
N GLY A 269 11.82 -17.32 13.98
CA GLY A 269 12.55 -18.58 14.06
C GLY A 269 12.03 -19.55 15.13
N HIS A 270 10.84 -19.33 15.67
CA HIS A 270 10.17 -20.22 16.62
C HIS A 270 9.37 -21.30 15.86
N PHE A 271 10.09 -22.23 15.22
CA PHE A 271 9.48 -23.21 14.31
C PHE A 271 8.47 -24.16 14.99
N SER A 272 8.67 -24.49 16.27
CA SER A 272 7.71 -25.31 17.03
C SER A 272 6.38 -24.59 17.17
N ASP A 273 6.43 -23.33 17.58
CA ASP A 273 5.26 -22.54 17.94
C ASP A 273 4.51 -22.13 16.68
N ALA A 274 5.25 -21.82 15.61
CA ALA A 274 4.70 -21.65 14.27
C ALA A 274 3.93 -22.90 13.80
N LEU A 275 4.50 -24.10 13.95
CA LEU A 275 3.82 -25.35 13.57
C LEU A 275 2.55 -25.60 14.40
N PHE A 276 2.55 -25.30 15.70
CA PHE A 276 1.35 -25.38 16.52
C PHE A 276 0.27 -24.44 16.00
N ALA A 277 0.60 -23.17 15.79
CA ALA A 277 -0.33 -22.17 15.25
C ALA A 277 -0.89 -22.57 13.87
N PHE A 278 -0.06 -23.10 12.97
CA PHE A 278 -0.53 -23.58 11.67
C PHE A 278 -1.44 -24.80 11.75
N ASN A 279 -1.22 -25.73 12.68
CA ASN A 279 -2.12 -26.87 12.86
C ASN A 279 -3.48 -26.45 13.44
N ASP A 280 -3.49 -25.45 14.33
CA ASP A 280 -4.73 -24.87 14.84
C ASP A 280 -5.47 -24.12 13.71
N ALA A 281 -4.75 -23.34 12.90
CA ALA A 281 -5.28 -22.68 11.71
C ALA A 281 -5.89 -23.70 10.73
N LEU A 282 -5.20 -24.84 10.51
CA LEU A 282 -5.67 -25.92 9.64
C LEU A 282 -7.01 -26.49 10.13
N THR A 283 -7.14 -26.67 11.45
CA THR A 283 -8.36 -27.20 12.06
C THR A 283 -9.52 -26.21 11.90
N ALA A 284 -9.26 -24.91 12.11
CA ALA A 284 -10.23 -23.85 11.91
C ALA A 284 -10.68 -23.72 10.44
N ALA A 285 -9.74 -23.70 9.49
CA ALA A 285 -10.03 -23.59 8.06
C ALA A 285 -10.84 -24.80 7.55
N ARG A 286 -10.54 -26.02 8.01
CA ARG A 286 -11.35 -27.23 7.71
C ARG A 286 -12.78 -27.10 8.20
N LYS A 287 -12.98 -26.54 9.41
CA LYS A 287 -14.31 -26.33 9.98
C LYS A 287 -15.12 -25.33 9.16
N ASN A 288 -14.47 -24.27 8.67
CA ASN A 288 -15.09 -23.23 7.87
C ASN A 288 -15.19 -23.57 6.37
N LYS A 289 -14.58 -24.68 5.92
CA LYS A 289 -14.51 -25.12 4.51
C LYS A 289 -13.85 -24.07 3.59
N ASP A 290 -12.89 -23.33 4.13
CA ASP A 290 -12.12 -22.33 3.40
C ASP A 290 -10.96 -22.99 2.66
N GLU A 291 -11.17 -23.31 1.38
CA GLU A 291 -10.17 -23.99 0.55
C GLU A 291 -8.95 -23.11 0.26
N TYR A 292 -9.10 -21.78 0.23
CA TYR A 292 -7.98 -20.87 -0.06
C TYR A 292 -7.02 -20.82 1.13
N CYS A 293 -7.53 -20.58 2.33
CA CYS A 293 -6.70 -20.58 3.54
C CYS A 293 -6.07 -21.96 3.80
N LEU A 294 -6.77 -23.05 3.48
CA LEU A 294 -6.22 -24.40 3.58
C LEU A 294 -4.96 -24.61 2.74
N GLN A 295 -4.91 -24.05 1.53
CA GLN A 295 -3.76 -24.16 0.64
C GLN A 295 -2.56 -23.38 1.19
N GLU A 296 -2.79 -22.14 1.62
CA GLU A 296 -1.77 -21.30 2.26
C GLU A 296 -1.18 -21.97 3.51
N ILE A 297 -2.04 -22.49 4.41
CA ILE A 297 -1.61 -23.19 5.61
C ILE A 297 -0.76 -24.42 5.27
N GLN A 298 -1.15 -25.20 4.26
CA GLN A 298 -0.37 -26.38 3.82
C GLN A 298 1.02 -25.99 3.33
N TYR A 299 1.12 -24.93 2.52
CA TYR A 299 2.40 -24.41 2.06
C TYR A 299 3.31 -24.01 3.24
N TRP A 300 2.79 -23.29 4.23
CA TRP A 300 3.55 -22.88 5.41
C TRP A 300 3.97 -24.06 6.29
N ILE A 301 3.10 -25.06 6.48
CA ILE A 301 3.43 -26.28 7.23
C ILE A 301 4.57 -27.04 6.54
N GLU A 302 4.51 -27.21 5.21
CA GLU A 302 5.58 -27.86 4.45
C GLU A 302 6.90 -27.07 4.57
N THR A 303 6.84 -25.75 4.51
CA THR A 303 7.99 -24.85 4.65
C THR A 303 8.61 -24.88 6.06
N CYS A 304 7.80 -25.04 7.10
CA CYS A 304 8.26 -25.07 8.49
C CYS A 304 8.92 -26.37 8.92
N ARG A 305 8.60 -27.49 8.27
CA ARG A 305 9.17 -28.81 8.58
C ARG A 305 10.63 -28.87 8.15
N LYS A 306 11.52 -28.31 8.98
CA LYS A 306 12.97 -28.46 8.83
C LYS A 306 13.33 -29.94 8.66
N ASN A 307 14.21 -30.23 7.69
CA ASN A 307 14.73 -31.54 7.32
C ASN A 307 13.83 -32.43 6.44
N HIS A 308 12.66 -31.96 6.02
CA HIS A 308 11.89 -32.63 4.97
C HIS A 308 11.88 -31.77 3.71
N TYR A 309 12.43 -32.32 2.62
CA TYR A 309 12.35 -31.67 1.31
C TYR A 309 10.90 -31.48 0.90
N PHE A 310 10.58 -30.35 0.29
CA PHE A 310 9.24 -30.04 -0.20
C PHE A 310 8.76 -31.16 -1.13
N GLN A 311 7.71 -31.90 -0.74
CA GLN A 311 7.28 -33.13 -1.44
C GLN A 311 6.45 -32.86 -2.69
N GLY A 312 6.01 -31.62 -2.90
CA GLY A 312 5.49 -31.21 -4.21
C GLY A 312 4.13 -31.81 -4.59
N SER A 313 3.50 -32.60 -3.72
CA SER A 313 2.31 -33.39 -4.03
C SER A 313 1.00 -32.58 -4.06
N SER A 314 0.97 -31.40 -3.43
CA SER A 314 -0.18 -30.52 -3.31
C SER A 314 -0.32 -29.60 -4.52
N SER A 315 -1.34 -29.76 -5.37
CA SER A 315 -1.68 -28.76 -6.41
C SER A 315 -2.48 -27.62 -5.77
N PHE A 316 -2.03 -26.38 -5.93
CA PHE A 316 -2.77 -25.21 -5.45
C PHE A 316 -3.64 -24.64 -6.58
N THR A 317 -4.72 -23.95 -6.23
CA THR A 317 -5.53 -23.19 -7.20
C THR A 317 -4.91 -21.81 -7.44
N ASP A 318 -4.23 -21.25 -6.44
CA ASP A 318 -3.55 -19.97 -6.55
C ASP A 318 -2.24 -20.10 -7.36
N ASP A 319 -2.11 -19.24 -8.37
CA ASP A 319 -0.94 -19.16 -9.23
C ASP A 319 0.30 -18.67 -8.51
N TYR A 320 0.14 -17.76 -7.56
CA TYR A 320 1.23 -17.27 -6.73
C TYR A 320 1.83 -18.43 -5.92
N LEU A 321 0.98 -19.15 -5.20
CA LEU A 321 1.38 -20.24 -4.33
C LEU A 321 1.98 -21.41 -5.12
N ASN A 322 1.43 -21.72 -6.29
CA ASN A 322 1.99 -22.73 -7.20
C ASN A 322 3.41 -22.38 -7.67
N ASN A 323 3.65 -21.13 -8.05
CA ASN A 323 4.99 -20.69 -8.46
C ASN A 323 5.95 -20.71 -7.28
N MET A 324 5.52 -20.23 -6.11
CA MET A 324 6.36 -20.24 -4.92
C MET A 324 6.74 -21.66 -4.49
N LYS A 325 5.80 -22.61 -4.58
CA LYS A 325 6.04 -24.04 -4.41
C LYS A 325 7.07 -24.57 -5.41
N ALA A 326 6.88 -24.31 -6.70
CA ALA A 326 7.76 -24.83 -7.74
C ALA A 326 9.19 -24.28 -7.60
N LEU A 327 9.32 -23.00 -7.24
CA LEU A 327 10.61 -22.37 -6.92
C LEU A 327 11.27 -22.97 -5.67
N THR A 328 10.50 -23.17 -4.61
CA THR A 328 10.99 -23.81 -3.37
C THR A 328 11.47 -25.23 -3.65
N LEU A 329 10.72 -25.99 -4.46
CA LEU A 329 11.10 -27.33 -4.89
C LEU A 329 12.37 -27.32 -5.76
N ALA A 330 12.48 -26.39 -6.72
CA ALA A 330 13.68 -26.24 -7.54
C ALA A 330 14.92 -25.92 -6.69
N ARG A 331 14.79 -25.03 -5.69
CA ARG A 331 15.85 -24.75 -4.72
C ARG A 331 16.27 -26.01 -3.96
N ASP A 332 15.32 -26.76 -3.42
CA ASP A 332 15.60 -27.98 -2.65
C ASP A 332 16.27 -29.06 -3.52
N MET A 333 15.86 -29.17 -4.79
CA MET A 333 16.50 -30.04 -5.78
C MET A 333 17.96 -29.65 -6.06
N ILE A 334 18.24 -28.34 -6.14
CA ILE A 334 19.62 -27.84 -6.28
C ILE A 334 20.46 -28.26 -5.07
N CYS A 335 19.92 -28.12 -3.85
CA CYS A 335 20.61 -28.51 -2.62
C CYS A 335 20.83 -30.03 -2.50
N ARG A 336 19.88 -30.84 -2.99
CA ARG A 336 20.00 -32.31 -3.00
C ARG A 336 21.00 -32.86 -4.00
N GLY A 337 21.32 -32.08 -5.03
CA GLY A 337 22.15 -32.58 -6.13
C GLY A 337 21.35 -33.32 -7.21
N ASP A 338 20.06 -33.05 -7.37
CA ASP A 338 19.20 -33.70 -8.37
C ASP A 338 19.59 -33.32 -9.82
N SER A 339 18.97 -33.95 -10.83
CA SER A 339 19.28 -33.71 -12.25
C SER A 339 19.04 -32.26 -12.67
N ASN A 340 20.08 -31.60 -13.22
CA ASN A 340 19.99 -30.23 -13.72
C ASN A 340 18.90 -30.06 -14.79
N LYS A 341 18.65 -31.09 -15.63
CA LYS A 341 17.60 -31.03 -16.66
C LYS A 341 16.22 -30.77 -16.06
N HIS A 342 15.88 -31.48 -14.99
CA HIS A 342 14.58 -31.36 -14.35
C HIS A 342 14.44 -30.02 -13.62
N VAL A 343 15.52 -29.55 -12.98
CA VAL A 343 15.57 -28.21 -12.36
C VAL A 343 15.30 -27.12 -13.40
N PHE A 344 15.99 -27.13 -14.54
CA PHE A 344 15.78 -26.13 -15.59
C PHE A 344 14.41 -26.23 -16.25
N GLU A 345 13.83 -27.44 -16.39
CA GLU A 345 12.47 -27.60 -16.90
C GLU A 345 11.43 -26.93 -15.97
N ILE A 346 11.57 -27.13 -14.66
CA ILE A 346 10.71 -26.48 -13.66
C ILE A 346 10.89 -24.97 -13.73
N LEU A 347 12.13 -24.48 -13.73
CA LEU A 347 12.42 -23.04 -13.78
C LEU A 347 11.92 -22.39 -15.08
N TYR A 348 11.96 -23.11 -16.21
CA TYR A 348 11.43 -22.60 -17.47
C TYR A 348 9.89 -22.47 -17.40
N LYS A 349 9.20 -23.49 -16.88
CA LYS A 349 7.74 -23.46 -16.71
C LYS A 349 7.29 -22.35 -15.75
N THR A 350 7.98 -22.17 -14.63
CA THR A 350 7.67 -21.08 -13.68
C THR A 350 7.92 -19.71 -14.30
N SER A 351 9.02 -19.54 -15.04
CA SER A 351 9.30 -18.26 -15.70
C SER A 351 8.23 -17.86 -16.71
N ILE A 352 7.74 -18.81 -17.52
CA ILE A 352 6.63 -18.55 -18.44
C ILE A 352 5.37 -18.18 -17.67
N ASN A 353 5.05 -18.91 -16.60
CA ASN A 353 3.83 -18.67 -15.84
C ASN A 353 3.85 -17.28 -15.17
N ILE A 354 4.97 -16.89 -14.55
CA ILE A 354 5.15 -15.57 -13.94
C ILE A 354 4.92 -14.46 -14.98
N ILE A 355 5.52 -14.57 -16.16
CA ILE A 355 5.38 -13.57 -17.23
C ILE A 355 3.94 -13.55 -17.79
N MET A 356 3.34 -14.72 -18.01
CA MET A 356 2.01 -14.84 -18.61
C MET A 356 0.89 -14.34 -17.68
N LYS A 357 1.08 -14.47 -16.36
CA LYS A 357 0.07 -14.11 -15.35
C LYS A 357 0.41 -12.83 -14.58
N ASP A 358 1.50 -12.17 -14.92
CA ASP A 358 1.99 -10.93 -14.28
C ASP A 358 2.03 -11.04 -12.74
N ILE A 359 2.66 -12.12 -12.25
CA ILE A 359 2.71 -12.40 -10.81
C ILE A 359 3.73 -11.48 -10.15
N GLU A 360 3.24 -10.51 -9.38
CA GLU A 360 4.08 -9.54 -8.66
C GLU A 360 5.13 -10.24 -7.75
N GLN A 361 6.29 -9.61 -7.63
CA GLN A 361 7.37 -9.95 -6.67
C GLN A 361 8.06 -11.32 -6.85
N MET A 362 7.76 -12.08 -7.90
CA MET A 362 8.36 -13.40 -8.14
C MET A 362 9.62 -13.35 -9.03
N ASP A 363 9.78 -12.29 -9.84
CA ASP A 363 10.87 -12.20 -10.83
C ASP A 363 12.26 -12.31 -10.21
N ARG A 364 12.52 -11.57 -9.11
CA ARG A 364 13.81 -11.61 -8.44
C ARG A 364 14.11 -13.01 -7.90
N VAL A 365 13.14 -13.66 -7.27
CA VAL A 365 13.31 -15.02 -6.72
C VAL A 365 13.58 -16.02 -7.84
N GLN A 366 12.86 -15.91 -8.96
CA GLN A 366 13.08 -16.71 -10.15
C GLN A 366 14.51 -16.53 -10.69
N TYR A 367 14.98 -15.30 -10.87
CA TYR A 367 16.34 -15.01 -11.35
C TYR A 367 17.42 -15.48 -10.37
N LEU A 368 17.18 -15.43 -9.06
CA LEU A 368 18.12 -15.93 -8.07
C LEU A 368 18.25 -17.44 -8.11
N ILE A 369 17.14 -18.17 -8.22
CA ILE A 369 17.17 -19.63 -8.25
C ILE A 369 17.76 -20.12 -9.59
N THR A 370 17.48 -19.44 -10.71
CA THR A 370 18.16 -19.74 -11.99
C THR A 370 19.66 -19.47 -11.91
N ALA A 371 20.07 -18.36 -11.29
CA ALA A 371 21.48 -18.08 -11.04
C ALA A 371 22.14 -19.18 -10.19
N LEU A 372 21.48 -19.66 -9.13
CA LEU A 372 21.98 -20.79 -8.32
C LEU A 372 22.11 -22.09 -9.12
N ALA A 373 21.15 -22.37 -10.02
CA ALA A 373 21.22 -23.53 -10.91
C ALA A 373 22.43 -23.43 -11.87
N TRP A 374 22.68 -22.26 -12.45
CA TRP A 374 23.84 -22.02 -13.31
C TRP A 374 25.17 -22.05 -12.56
N LEU A 375 25.19 -21.57 -11.32
CA LEU A 375 26.36 -21.64 -10.44
C LEU A 375 26.74 -23.10 -10.18
N ARG A 376 25.75 -23.97 -9.93
CA ARG A 376 25.98 -25.40 -9.79
C ARG A 376 26.54 -26.04 -11.07
N CYS A 377 26.14 -25.57 -12.24
CA CYS A 377 26.70 -25.98 -13.52
C CYS A 377 28.11 -25.42 -13.79
N GLY A 378 28.62 -24.50 -12.96
CA GLY A 378 29.93 -23.88 -13.11
C GLY A 378 29.99 -22.75 -14.14
N ASN A 379 28.85 -22.24 -14.63
CA ASN A 379 28.84 -21.19 -15.66
C ASN A 379 28.72 -19.79 -15.05
N SER A 380 29.86 -19.14 -14.78
CA SER A 380 29.92 -17.84 -14.12
C SER A 380 29.33 -16.68 -14.91
N THR A 381 29.37 -16.73 -16.25
CA THR A 381 28.86 -15.63 -17.10
C THR A 381 27.35 -15.54 -17.01
N LEU A 382 26.64 -16.65 -17.16
CA LEU A 382 25.18 -16.69 -17.03
C LEU A 382 24.72 -16.30 -15.63
N VAL A 383 25.45 -16.72 -14.59
CA VAL A 383 25.17 -16.29 -13.22
C VAL A 383 25.24 -14.76 -13.09
N SER A 384 26.26 -14.14 -13.66
CA SER A 384 26.41 -12.67 -13.62
C SER A 384 25.27 -11.94 -14.33
N SER A 385 24.81 -12.45 -15.49
CA SER A 385 23.69 -11.87 -16.22
C SER A 385 22.36 -11.99 -15.47
N TYR A 386 22.07 -13.16 -14.87
CA TYR A 386 20.85 -13.31 -14.05
C TYR A 386 20.90 -12.48 -12.77
N LEU A 387 22.09 -12.29 -12.17
CA LEU A 387 22.24 -11.38 -11.03
C LEU A 387 22.05 -9.91 -11.41
N GLU A 388 22.46 -9.50 -12.61
CA GLU A 388 22.20 -8.16 -13.13
C GLU A 388 20.69 -7.94 -13.37
N LEU A 389 20.01 -8.92 -13.97
CA LEU A 389 18.55 -8.91 -14.08
C LEU A 389 17.88 -8.81 -12.71
N ALA A 390 18.31 -9.60 -11.73
CA ALA A 390 17.79 -9.54 -10.37
C ALA A 390 17.98 -8.17 -9.71
N LYS A 391 19.07 -7.44 -10.00
CA LYS A 391 19.30 -6.07 -9.49
C LYS A 391 18.36 -5.05 -10.12
N ASN A 392 17.99 -5.23 -11.39
CA ASN A 392 17.14 -4.29 -12.13
C ASN A 392 15.65 -4.37 -11.74
N VAL A 393 15.23 -5.41 -11.01
CA VAL A 393 13.86 -5.54 -10.50
C VAL A 393 13.62 -4.51 -9.38
N LYS A 394 12.67 -3.59 -9.58
CA LYS A 394 12.37 -2.51 -8.63
C LYS A 394 11.62 -3.01 -7.38
N ASP A 395 10.62 -3.86 -7.56
CA ASP A 395 9.67 -4.20 -6.49
C ASP A 395 9.91 -5.62 -5.96
N SER A 396 10.69 -5.73 -4.89
CA SER A 396 11.06 -7.04 -4.36
C SER A 396 11.29 -7.03 -2.86
N ARG A 397 11.09 -8.19 -2.23
CA ARG A 397 11.26 -8.39 -0.79
C ARG A 397 12.69 -8.10 -0.36
N ILE A 398 12.86 -7.49 0.81
CA ILE A 398 14.17 -7.19 1.40
C ILE A 398 15.04 -8.44 1.52
N GLU A 399 14.47 -9.56 1.92
CA GLU A 399 15.21 -10.82 2.03
C GLU A 399 15.78 -11.26 0.69
N ASP A 400 15.06 -11.03 -0.41
CA ASP A 400 15.49 -11.42 -1.75
C ASP A 400 16.55 -10.46 -2.27
N ILE A 401 16.44 -9.17 -1.94
CA ILE A 401 17.51 -8.19 -2.18
C ILE A 401 18.78 -8.59 -1.44
N GLU A 402 18.69 -8.90 -0.14
CA GLU A 402 19.83 -9.35 0.67
C GLU A 402 20.47 -10.63 0.10
N LYS A 403 19.65 -11.62 -0.26
CA LYS A 403 20.12 -12.86 -0.92
C LYS A 403 20.79 -12.57 -2.26
N THR A 404 20.30 -11.61 -3.04
CA THR A 404 20.94 -11.16 -4.30
C THR A 404 22.33 -10.59 -4.04
N VAL A 405 22.45 -9.71 -3.04
CA VAL A 405 23.73 -9.07 -2.68
C VAL A 405 24.72 -10.12 -2.18
N LEU A 406 24.28 -11.03 -1.31
CA LEU A 406 25.10 -12.12 -0.78
C LEU A 406 25.60 -13.06 -1.88
N LEU A 407 24.74 -13.45 -2.83
CA LEU A 407 25.12 -14.30 -3.94
C LEU A 407 26.11 -13.58 -4.87
N ASN A 408 25.88 -12.30 -5.15
CA ASN A 408 26.80 -11.49 -5.94
C ASN A 408 28.17 -11.35 -5.26
N ALA A 409 28.22 -11.12 -3.95
CA ALA A 409 29.47 -11.05 -3.20
C ALA A 409 30.24 -12.38 -3.25
N LYS A 410 29.54 -13.51 -3.13
CA LYS A 410 30.13 -14.85 -3.31
C LYS A 410 30.74 -15.01 -4.71
N MET A 411 30.03 -14.56 -5.75
CA MET A 411 30.53 -14.66 -7.12
C MET A 411 31.81 -13.86 -7.34
N VAL A 412 31.85 -12.60 -6.89
CA VAL A 412 33.05 -11.74 -6.99
C VAL A 412 34.23 -12.39 -6.27
N PHE A 413 34.00 -12.96 -5.08
CA PHE A 413 35.04 -13.68 -4.34
C PHE A 413 35.59 -14.88 -5.11
N TYR A 414 34.72 -15.70 -5.73
CA TYR A 414 35.17 -16.85 -6.53
C TYR A 414 35.91 -16.44 -7.80
N THR A 415 35.50 -15.35 -8.47
CA THR A 415 36.21 -14.84 -9.64
C THR A 415 37.58 -14.28 -9.29
N ASP A 416 37.70 -13.56 -8.17
CA ASP A 416 38.98 -13.03 -7.69
C ASP A 416 39.96 -14.14 -7.28
N LEU A 417 39.45 -15.20 -6.62
CA LEU A 417 40.24 -16.39 -6.33
C LEU A 417 40.73 -17.05 -7.62
N ALA A 418 39.85 -17.30 -8.59
CA ALA A 418 40.20 -17.88 -9.88
C ALA A 418 41.28 -17.05 -10.60
N ASN A 419 41.15 -15.72 -10.58
CA ASN A 419 42.12 -14.80 -11.15
C ASN A 419 43.48 -14.87 -10.43
N ARG A 420 43.51 -14.89 -9.08
CA ARG A 420 44.75 -15.04 -8.30
C ARG A 420 45.46 -16.37 -8.55
N TYR A 421 44.72 -17.48 -8.67
CA TYR A 421 45.32 -18.78 -8.99
C TYR A 421 45.82 -18.85 -10.42
N SER A 422 45.14 -18.19 -11.38
CA SER A 422 45.62 -18.08 -12.76
C SER A 422 46.89 -17.22 -12.86
N SER A 423 47.00 -16.12 -12.09
CA SER A 423 48.21 -15.29 -12.06
C SER A 423 49.40 -16.00 -11.41
N LEU A 424 49.16 -16.83 -10.39
CA LEU A 424 50.20 -17.68 -9.78
C LEU A 424 50.73 -18.73 -10.75
N TYR A 425 49.87 -19.32 -11.58
CA TYR A 425 50.27 -20.25 -12.64
C TYR A 425 51.08 -19.59 -13.77
N ILE A 426 50.83 -18.32 -14.07
CA ILE A 426 51.61 -17.55 -15.05
C ILE A 426 52.97 -17.10 -14.49
N SER A 427 53.10 -16.95 -13.16
CA SER A 427 54.38 -16.61 -12.51
C SER A 427 55.30 -17.80 -12.20
N LEU A 428 54.84 -19.03 -12.43
CA LEU A 428 55.57 -20.28 -12.20
C LEU A 428 55.99 -21.02 -13.48
N ASN A 429 55.68 -20.46 -14.65
CA ASN A 429 56.28 -20.77 -15.95
C ASN A 429 57.17 -19.62 -16.39
#